data_AF-A0A5R8YUT9-F1
#
_entry.id   AF-A0A5R8YUT9-F1
#
_cell.length_a   1.000
_cell.length_b   1.000
_cell.length_c   1.000
_cell.angle_alpha   90.00
_cell.angle_beta   90.00
_cell.angle_gamma   90.00
#
_symmetry.space_group_name_H-M   'P 1'
#
loop_
_entity.id
_entity.type
_entity.pdbx_description
1 polymer ?
#
loop_
_entity_poly.entity_id
_entity_poly.type
_entity_poly.pdbx_seq_one_letter_code
_entity_poly.pdbx_strand_id
1 'polypeptide(L)'
;MTGYVRTIRRAIRENPDPTWMDLPLAGERLSEIVLFGHGKDADVMVELLDGRRFVLGLGGMLRVRGCPAMRSEVIRWDDRSLIIRYRGDNLKIAAFRIEIPSWNDDLETFQAMVRKWLAKGGTEDLTWCLSMDIEVTA
;
A
#
# COMPACT_ATOMS: atom_id res chain seq x y z
N MET A 1 -9.19 -36.03 -11.50
CA MET A 1 -8.60 -34.84 -10.86
C MET A 1 -9.42 -33.63 -11.25
N THR A 2 -10.41 -33.28 -10.45
CA THR A 2 -11.29 -32.14 -10.65
C THR A 2 -10.58 -30.89 -10.14
N GLY A 3 -10.06 -30.08 -11.05
CA GLY A 3 -9.40 -28.82 -10.72
C GLY A 3 -10.38 -27.84 -10.10
N TYR A 4 -10.16 -27.46 -8.84
CA TYR A 4 -10.89 -26.37 -8.20
C TYR A 4 -10.36 -25.03 -8.76
N VAL A 5 -10.80 -24.65 -9.96
CA VAL A 5 -10.76 -23.25 -10.36
C VAL A 5 -11.92 -22.59 -9.62
N ARG A 6 -11.68 -22.13 -8.39
CA ARG A 6 -12.60 -21.21 -7.72
C ARG A 6 -12.62 -19.95 -8.57
N THR A 7 -13.69 -19.77 -9.34
CA THR A 7 -14.03 -18.51 -9.98
C THR A 7 -13.90 -17.42 -8.92
N ILE A 8 -12.88 -16.56 -9.03
CA ILE A 8 -12.78 -15.36 -8.22
C ILE A 8 -14.03 -14.57 -8.59
N ARG A 9 -15.05 -14.60 -7.72
CA ARG A 9 -16.23 -13.77 -7.89
C ARG A 9 -15.73 -12.34 -8.03
N ARG A 10 -16.24 -11.62 -9.02
CA ARG A 10 -15.97 -10.20 -9.26
C ARG A 10 -16.56 -9.40 -8.08
N ALA A 11 -15.92 -9.50 -6.92
CA ALA A 11 -16.19 -8.68 -5.74
C ALA A 11 -15.37 -7.39 -5.85
N ILE A 12 -15.45 -6.74 -7.01
CA ILE A 12 -15.20 -5.30 -7.05
C ILE A 12 -16.62 -4.75 -6.99
N ARG A 13 -17.11 -4.52 -5.77
CA ARG A 13 -18.21 -3.56 -5.58
C ARG A 13 -17.78 -2.33 -6.37
N GLU A 14 -18.69 -1.81 -7.19
CA GLU A 14 -18.57 -0.48 -7.80
C GLU A 14 -18.50 0.53 -6.64
N ASN A 15 -17.33 0.63 -6.03
CA ASN A 15 -17.01 1.73 -5.15
C ASN A 15 -16.83 2.91 -6.11
N PRO A 16 -17.47 4.07 -5.87
CA PRO A 16 -17.11 5.28 -6.59
C PRO A 16 -15.58 5.41 -6.54
N ASP A 17 -14.97 5.84 -7.65
CA ASP A 17 -13.52 6.00 -7.71
C ASP A 17 -13.07 6.80 -6.48
N PRO A 18 -12.25 6.20 -5.59
CA PRO A 18 -11.90 6.84 -4.33
C PRO A 18 -11.20 8.17 -4.63
N THR A 19 -11.45 9.16 -3.78
CA THR A 19 -10.71 10.42 -3.88
C THR A 19 -9.30 10.17 -3.38
N TRP A 20 -8.31 10.48 -4.20
CA TRP A 20 -6.90 10.19 -3.91
C TRP A 20 -6.15 11.42 -3.40
N MET A 21 -5.23 11.20 -2.47
CA MET A 21 -4.20 12.15 -2.07
C MET A 21 -2.83 11.59 -2.45
N ASP A 22 -2.04 12.33 -3.23
CA ASP A 22 -0.65 11.98 -3.52
C ASP A 22 0.24 12.24 -2.30
N LEU A 23 1.09 11.26 -1.98
CA LEU A 23 2.19 11.39 -1.04
C LEU A 23 3.44 11.90 -1.76
N PRO A 24 4.26 12.74 -1.10
CA PRO A 24 5.45 13.35 -1.71
C PRO A 24 6.63 12.37 -1.74
N LEU A 25 6.43 11.19 -2.33
CA LEU A 25 7.42 10.12 -2.44
C LEU A 25 7.81 9.81 -3.90
N ALA A 26 7.24 10.53 -4.87
CA ALA A 26 7.59 10.37 -6.27
C ALA A 26 9.08 10.70 -6.51
N GLY A 27 9.75 9.84 -7.27
CA GLY A 27 11.19 9.91 -7.56
C GLY A 27 12.09 9.22 -6.52
N GLU A 28 11.56 8.88 -5.34
CA GLU A 28 12.33 8.19 -4.30
C GLU A 28 12.73 6.77 -4.75
N ARG A 29 13.94 6.35 -4.37
CA ARG A 29 14.43 5.00 -4.68
C ARG A 29 13.80 3.99 -3.73
N LEU A 30 13.19 2.96 -4.30
CA LEU A 30 12.47 1.94 -3.57
C LEU A 30 13.40 0.75 -3.26
N SER A 31 13.46 0.35 -1.99
CA SER A 31 14.06 -0.93 -1.57
C SER A 31 13.03 -2.04 -1.77
N GLU A 32 11.87 -1.89 -1.14
CA GLU A 32 10.77 -2.84 -1.24
C GLU A 32 9.43 -2.29 -0.76
N ILE A 33 8.36 -2.97 -1.15
CA ILE A 33 7.02 -2.84 -0.57
C ILE A 33 6.67 -4.18 0.06
N VAL A 34 6.13 -4.18 1.27
CA VAL A 34 5.70 -5.40 1.96
C VAL A 34 4.27 -5.24 2.44
N LEU A 35 3.41 -6.15 2.01
CA LEU A 35 2.07 -6.34 2.57
C LEU A 35 2.15 -7.39 3.67
N PHE A 36 1.69 -7.04 4.87
CA PHE A 36 1.52 -7.93 6.01
C PHE A 36 0.03 -8.05 6.31
N GLY A 37 -0.54 -9.24 6.20
CA GLY A 37 -1.90 -9.55 6.65
C GLY A 37 -1.86 -10.35 7.94
N HIS A 38 -2.66 -9.95 8.94
CA HIS A 38 -2.71 -10.54 10.28
C HIS A 38 -4.17 -10.79 10.72
N GLY A 39 -4.79 -11.82 10.14
CA GLY A 39 -6.13 -12.30 10.50
C GLY A 39 -7.27 -11.35 10.12
N LYS A 40 -7.37 -10.18 10.76
CA LYS A 40 -8.39 -9.15 10.52
C LYS A 40 -7.84 -7.85 9.97
N ASP A 41 -6.55 -7.61 10.18
CA ASP A 41 -5.89 -6.37 9.81
C ASP A 41 -4.82 -6.65 8.75
N ALA A 42 -4.44 -5.60 8.03
CA ALA A 42 -3.31 -5.64 7.15
C ALA A 42 -2.53 -4.33 7.23
N ASP A 43 -1.22 -4.40 7.05
CA ASP A 43 -0.31 -3.27 7.02
C ASP A 43 0.50 -3.31 5.73
N VAL A 44 0.85 -2.13 5.23
CA VAL A 44 1.76 -1.95 4.10
C VAL A 44 2.96 -1.18 4.58
N MET A 45 4.13 -1.78 4.46
CA MET A 45 5.41 -1.12 4.65
C MET A 45 6.00 -0.76 3.28
N VAL A 46 6.42 0.48 3.12
CA VAL A 46 7.24 0.93 1.99
C VAL A 46 8.61 1.31 2.54
N GLU A 47 9.64 0.56 2.14
CA GLU A 47 11.03 0.83 2.49
C GLU A 47 11.74 1.50 1.30
N LEU A 48 12.35 2.65 1.57
CA LEU A 48 13.21 3.34 0.61
C LEU A 48 14.65 2.83 0.71
N LEU A 49 15.43 3.01 -0.37
CA LEU A 49 16.82 2.57 -0.43
C LEU A 49 17.73 3.28 0.58
N ASP A 50 17.32 4.45 1.09
CA ASP A 50 18.01 5.19 2.14
C ASP A 50 17.70 4.69 3.56
N GLY A 51 16.85 3.66 3.70
CA GLY A 51 16.47 3.03 4.96
C GLY A 51 15.23 3.62 5.64
N ARG A 52 14.62 4.70 5.10
CA ARG A 52 13.33 5.20 5.61
C ARG A 52 12.22 4.17 5.38
N ARG A 53 11.33 4.01 6.36
CA ARG A 53 10.23 3.04 6.35
C ARG A 53 8.91 3.71 6.69
N PHE A 54 7.98 3.66 5.76
CA PHE A 54 6.62 4.16 5.93
C PHE A 54 5.68 2.98 6.13
N VAL A 55 5.05 2.90 7.29
CA VAL A 55 4.08 1.83 7.61
C VAL A 55 2.69 2.44 7.70
N LEU A 56 1.74 1.85 7.00
CA LEU A 56 0.34 2.27 7.03
C LEU A 56 -0.57 1.05 7.18
N GLY A 57 -1.56 1.16 8.04
CA GLY A 57 -2.67 0.21 8.09
C GLY A 57 -3.48 0.26 6.79
N LEU A 58 -3.86 -0.91 6.29
CA LEU A 58 -4.64 -1.14 5.08
C LEU A 58 -6.03 -1.65 5.45
N GLY A 59 -7.03 -0.77 5.38
CA GLY A 59 -8.43 -1.11 5.66
C GLY A 59 -9.23 -1.63 4.45
N GLY A 60 -8.66 -1.58 3.25
CA GLY A 60 -9.36 -1.77 1.98
C GLY A 60 -8.44 -2.31 0.89
N MET A 61 -8.26 -1.56 -0.21
CA MET A 61 -7.54 -2.08 -1.39
C MET A 61 -6.07 -1.62 -1.41
N LEU A 62 -5.15 -2.57 -1.59
CA LEU A 62 -3.79 -2.28 -2.05
C LEU A 62 -3.68 -2.56 -3.55
N ARG A 63 -3.26 -1.55 -4.32
CA ARG A 63 -2.86 -1.70 -5.72
C ARG A 63 -1.39 -1.34 -5.87
N VAL A 64 -0.59 -2.29 -6.39
CA VAL A 64 0.81 -2.06 -6.77
C VAL A 64 0.94 -2.21 -8.28
N ARG A 65 1.14 -1.11 -8.99
CA ARG A 65 1.47 -1.08 -10.43
C ARG A 65 2.99 -1.19 -10.58
N GLY A 66 3.45 -2.38 -10.95
CA GLY A 66 4.88 -2.64 -11.16
C GLY A 66 5.38 -2.35 -12.56
N CYS A 67 6.70 -2.35 -12.68
CA CYS A 67 7.42 -2.43 -13.95
C CYS A 67 8.02 -3.84 -14.14
N PRO A 68 8.54 -4.19 -15.33
CA PRO A 68 9.13 -5.51 -15.58
C PRO A 68 10.31 -5.89 -14.66
N ALA A 69 11.00 -4.91 -14.07
CA ALA A 69 12.10 -5.16 -13.12
C ALA A 69 11.60 -5.57 -11.72
N MET A 70 10.33 -5.29 -11.40
CA MET A 70 9.74 -5.61 -10.10
C MET A 70 9.29 -7.07 -10.06
N ARG A 71 9.62 -7.74 -8.96
CA ARG A 71 9.22 -9.11 -8.65
C ARG A 71 8.34 -9.11 -7.41
N SER A 72 7.33 -9.98 -7.40
CA SER A 72 6.52 -10.26 -6.22
C SER A 72 6.82 -11.66 -5.68
N GLU A 73 6.83 -11.79 -4.37
CA GLU A 73 7.08 -13.05 -3.68
C GLU A 73 6.16 -13.19 -2.48
N VAL A 74 5.47 -14.33 -2.37
CA VAL A 74 4.68 -14.68 -1.18
C VAL A 74 5.61 -15.39 -0.21
N ILE A 75 5.95 -14.73 0.90
CA ILE A 75 6.92 -15.22 1.89
C ILE A 75 6.26 -16.11 2.94
N ARG A 76 5.02 -15.79 3.29
CA ARG A 76 4.24 -16.55 4.27
C ARG A 76 2.78 -16.54 3.86
N TRP A 77 2.15 -17.69 3.98
CA TRP A 77 0.72 -17.85 3.78
C TRP A 77 0.21 -18.98 4.67
N ASP A 78 -0.52 -18.61 5.72
CA ASP A 78 -1.25 -19.53 6.60
C ASP A 78 -2.62 -18.91 6.95
N ASP A 79 -3.40 -19.61 7.79
CA ASP A 79 -4.77 -19.19 8.15
C ASP A 79 -4.84 -17.82 8.86
N ARG A 80 -3.71 -17.31 9.37
CA ARG A 80 -3.64 -16.07 10.15
C ARG A 80 -2.71 -15.04 9.55
N SER A 81 -1.81 -15.44 8.67
CA SER A 81 -0.72 -14.59 8.19
C SER A 81 -0.56 -14.68 6.67
N LEU A 82 -0.45 -13.52 6.05
CA LEU A 82 -0.06 -13.37 4.65
C LEU A 82 1.08 -12.36 4.58
N ILE A 83 2.18 -12.69 3.91
CA ILE A 83 3.27 -11.74 3.66
C ILE A 83 3.62 -11.78 2.18
N ILE A 84 3.48 -10.64 1.51
CA ILE A 84 3.86 -10.45 0.11
C ILE A 84 4.91 -9.35 0.03
N ARG A 85 6.05 -9.64 -0.60
CA ARG A 85 7.12 -8.66 -0.86
C ARG A 85 7.14 -8.30 -2.34
N TYR A 86 7.32 -7.02 -2.63
CA TYR A 86 7.57 -6.48 -3.96
C TYR A 86 8.94 -5.83 -3.96
N ARG A 87 9.86 -6.31 -4.80
CA ARG A 87 11.27 -5.89 -4.82
C ARG A 87 11.87 -6.01 -6.21
N GLY A 88 13.01 -5.35 -6.43
CA GLY A 88 13.73 -5.40 -7.70
C GLY A 88 14.88 -4.42 -7.70
N ASP A 89 15.69 -4.44 -8.74
CA ASP A 89 16.85 -3.56 -8.86
C ASP A 89 16.43 -2.20 -9.44
N ASN A 90 17.03 -1.12 -8.92
CA ASN A 90 16.85 0.26 -9.39
C ASN A 90 15.39 0.76 -9.42
N LEU A 91 14.52 0.23 -8.56
CA LEU A 91 13.13 0.66 -8.51
C LEU A 91 12.99 2.09 -7.97
N LYS A 92 12.00 2.82 -8.48
CA LYS A 92 11.60 4.15 -8.01
C LYS A 92 10.09 4.23 -7.86
N ILE A 93 9.64 5.02 -6.91
CA ILE A 93 8.23 5.37 -6.78
C ILE A 93 7.89 6.38 -7.87
N ALA A 94 6.97 6.04 -8.76
CA ALA A 94 6.41 6.98 -9.73
C ALA A 94 5.26 7.78 -9.13
N ALA A 95 4.41 7.12 -8.35
CA ALA A 95 3.35 7.76 -7.59
C ALA A 95 2.99 6.89 -6.37
N PHE A 96 2.61 7.53 -5.27
CA PHE A 96 2.02 6.85 -4.13
C PHE A 96 0.83 7.66 -3.67
N ARG A 97 -0.36 7.07 -3.78
CA ARG A 97 -1.62 7.67 -3.40
C ARG A 97 -2.27 6.90 -2.26
N ILE A 98 -2.88 7.65 -1.35
CA ILE A 98 -3.76 7.12 -0.32
C ILE A 98 -5.17 7.65 -0.52
N GLU A 99 -6.17 6.82 -0.23
CA GLU A 99 -7.57 7.22 -0.25
C GLU A 99 -7.84 8.27 0.84
N ILE A 100 -8.52 9.35 0.45
CA ILE A 100 -9.18 10.27 1.36
C ILE A 100 -10.51 9.61 1.73
N PRO A 101 -10.74 9.24 3.00
CA PRO A 101 -11.98 8.60 3.39
C PRO A 101 -13.21 9.47 3.08
N SER A 102 -14.23 8.90 2.48
CA SER A 102 -15.46 9.64 2.12
C SER A 102 -16.25 10.16 3.32
N TRP A 103 -16.05 9.57 4.49
CA TRP A 103 -16.62 10.01 5.77
C TRP A 103 -15.81 11.10 6.46
N ASN A 104 -14.67 11.50 5.88
CA ASN A 104 -13.86 12.57 6.46
C ASN A 104 -14.44 13.94 6.09
N ASP A 105 -15.15 14.54 7.04
CA ASP A 105 -15.75 15.87 6.88
C ASP A 105 -14.71 17.00 6.94
N ASP A 106 -13.47 16.73 7.37
CA ASP A 106 -12.38 17.71 7.50
C ASP A 106 -11.10 17.25 6.77
N LEU A 107 -11.01 17.62 5.50
CA LEU A 107 -9.86 17.35 4.64
C LEU A 107 -8.57 18.00 5.17
N GLU A 108 -8.64 19.20 5.74
CA GLU A 108 -7.44 19.94 6.18
C GLU A 108 -6.79 19.25 7.38
N THR A 109 -7.59 18.79 8.34
CA THR A 109 -7.12 18.01 9.48
C THR A 109 -6.48 16.70 9.04
N PHE A 110 -7.08 15.98 8.09
CA PHE A 110 -6.48 14.76 7.54
C PHE A 110 -5.13 15.02 6.86
N GLN A 111 -5.05 16.05 6.01
CA GLN A 111 -3.79 16.44 5.37
C GLN A 111 -2.73 16.87 6.40
N ALA A 112 -3.12 17.54 7.49
CA ALA A 112 -2.22 17.88 8.59
C ALA A 112 -1.69 16.63 9.31
N MET A 113 -2.54 15.62 9.56
CA MET A 113 -2.14 14.33 10.12
C MET A 113 -1.15 13.60 9.20
N VAL A 114 -1.44 13.52 7.90
CA VAL A 114 -0.55 12.89 6.90
C VAL A 114 0.81 13.61 6.85
N ARG A 115 0.82 14.95 6.83
CA ARG A 115 2.07 15.74 6.87
C ARG A 115 2.88 15.48 8.14
N LYS A 116 2.22 15.42 9.30
CA LYS A 116 2.87 15.11 10.58
C LYS A 116 3.47 13.70 10.59
N TRP A 117 2.74 12.73 10.05
CA TRP A 117 3.19 11.35 9.90
C TRP A 117 4.43 11.24 8.99
N LEU A 118 4.39 11.89 7.81
CA LEU A 118 5.54 11.97 6.89
C LEU A 118 6.76 12.62 7.56
N ALA A 119 6.57 13.71 8.30
CA ALA A 119 7.65 14.42 8.99
C ALA A 119 8.35 13.58 10.07
N LYS A 120 7.68 12.52 10.57
CA LYS A 120 8.23 11.56 11.54
C LYS A 120 8.74 10.27 10.88
N GLY A 121 8.95 10.31 9.56
CA GLY A 121 9.45 9.18 8.80
C GLY A 121 8.44 8.04 8.65
N GLY A 122 7.15 8.29 8.87
CA GLY A 122 6.09 7.31 8.62
C GLY A 122 6.01 6.14 9.59
N THR A 123 6.61 6.28 10.78
CA THR A 123 6.71 5.22 11.80
C THR A 123 5.65 5.28 12.89
N GLU A 124 4.90 6.37 12.99
CA GLU A 124 3.76 6.49 13.90
C GLU A 124 2.47 5.99 13.22
N ASP A 125 1.48 5.60 14.02
CA ASP A 125 0.18 5.17 13.51
C ASP A 125 -0.52 6.33 12.79
N LEU A 126 -0.55 6.28 11.47
CA LEU A 126 -1.57 6.97 10.70
C LEU A 126 -2.85 6.16 10.87
N THR A 127 -3.77 6.67 11.68
CA THR A 127 -4.81 5.86 12.34
C THR A 127 -5.58 4.98 11.34
N TRP A 128 -5.80 5.43 10.09
CA TRP A 128 -6.40 4.59 9.03
C TRP A 128 -5.98 5.07 7.63
N CYS A 129 -5.54 4.15 6.76
CA CYS A 129 -5.60 4.34 5.31
C CYS A 129 -6.51 3.25 4.72
N LEU A 130 -7.55 3.67 3.99
CA LEU A 130 -8.52 2.73 3.45
C LEU A 130 -7.96 2.02 2.21
N SER A 131 -7.46 2.76 1.24
CA SER A 131 -6.88 2.18 0.03
C SER A 131 -5.58 2.88 -0.35
N MET A 132 -4.68 2.13 -0.96
CA MET A 132 -3.38 2.59 -1.43
C MET A 132 -3.18 2.22 -2.90
N ASP A 133 -2.63 3.15 -3.65
CA ASP A 133 -2.25 2.95 -5.05
C ASP A 133 -0.79 3.39 -5.22
N ILE A 134 0.09 2.41 -5.43
CA ILE A 134 1.53 2.61 -5.56
C ILE A 134 1.94 2.24 -6.98
N GLU A 135 2.62 3.15 -7.64
CA GLU A 135 3.16 2.98 -8.98
C GLU A 135 4.68 2.99 -8.93
N VAL A 136 5.30 2.01 -9.56
CA VAL A 136 6.74 1.76 -9.52
C VAL A 136 7.32 1.71 -10.93
N THR A 137 8.44 2.39 -11.11
CA THR A 137 9.24 2.41 -12.34
C THR A 137 10.69 1.99 -12.06
N ALA A 138 11.51 1.87 -13.11
CA ALA A 138 12.96 1.64 -13.03
C ALA A 138 13.71 2.87 -13.57
#